data_AF-A0A0N4TDR6-F1
#
_entry.id   AF-A0A0N4TDR6-F1
#
_cell.length_a   1.000
_cell.length_b   1.000
_cell.length_c   1.000
_cell.angle_alpha   90.00
_cell.angle_beta   90.00
_cell.angle_gamma   90.00
#
_symmetry.space_group_name_H-M   'P 1'
#
loop_
_entity.id
_entity.type
_entity.pdbx_description
1 polymer ?
#
loop_
_entity_poly.entity_id
_entity_poly.type
_entity_poly.pdbx_seq_one_letter_code
_entity_poly.pdbx_strand_id
1 'polypeptide(L)' 'MVVARNTMSRRQNPSEFLKQIIGKPVVVKLNSGIDYRGICEDFTDF' A
#
# COMPACT_ATOMS: atom_id res chain seq x y z
N MET A 1 15.27 -14.22 28.61
CA MET A 1 14.74 -13.02 27.92
C MET A 1 14.38 -13.41 26.49
N VAL A 2 13.17 -13.89 26.27
CA VAL A 2 12.61 -14.05 24.93
C VAL A 2 11.32 -13.25 24.94
N VAL A 3 11.44 -12.00 24.53
CA VAL A 3 10.29 -11.12 24.36
C VAL A 3 9.51 -11.67 23.16
N ALA A 4 8.33 -12.24 23.41
CA ALA A 4 7.37 -12.52 22.37
C ALA A 4 7.07 -11.20 21.66
N ARG A 5 7.48 -11.11 20.39
CA ARG A 5 7.41 -9.86 19.63
C ARG A 5 5.94 -9.49 19.49
N ASN A 6 5.58 -8.44 20.20
CA ASN A 6 4.29 -7.77 20.20
C ASN A 6 3.65 -7.82 18.80
N THR A 7 2.56 -8.57 18.63
CA THR A 7 1.71 -8.57 17.42
C THR A 7 0.87 -7.28 17.40
N MET A 8 1.56 -6.14 17.50
CA MET A 8 0.97 -4.87 17.16
C MET A 8 0.80 -4.92 15.66
N SER A 9 -0.45 -4.76 15.21
CA SER A 9 -0.81 -4.14 13.93
C SER A 9 0.35 -3.31 13.43
N ARG A 10 1.23 -3.93 12.62
CA ARG A 10 2.37 -3.23 12.07
C ARG A 10 1.69 -2.21 11.21
N ARG A 11 1.74 -0.93 11.63
CA ARG A 11 1.41 0.20 10.78
C ARG A 11 2.30 -0.02 9.57
N GLN A 12 1.80 -0.75 8.58
CA GLN A 12 2.46 -0.89 7.31
C GLN A 12 2.37 0.53 6.82
N ASN A 13 3.48 1.26 6.94
CA ASN A 13 3.58 2.59 6.39
C ASN A 13 2.96 2.50 4.99
N PRO A 14 1.98 3.34 4.65
CA PRO A 14 1.26 3.22 3.39
C PRO A 14 2.25 3.19 2.21
N SER A 15 3.36 3.91 2.31
CA SER A 15 4.51 3.83 1.41
C SER A 15 5.05 2.41 1.17
N GLU A 16 5.19 1.59 2.22
CA GLU A 16 5.67 0.20 2.09
C GLU A 16 4.66 -0.70 1.39
N PHE A 17 3.35 -0.46 1.59
CA PHE A 17 2.31 -1.15 0.82
C PHE A 17 2.33 -0.73 -0.64
N LEU A 18 2.49 0.57 -0.91
CA LEU A 18 2.53 1.14 -2.26
C LEU A 18 3.72 0.61 -3.06
N LYS A 19 4.89 0.47 -2.43
CA LYS A 19 6.06 -0.18 -3.05
C LYS A 19 5.79 -1.64 -3.47
N GLN A 20 4.96 -2.38 -2.73
CA GLN A 20 4.67 -3.79 -3.02
C GLN A 20 3.67 -4.00 -4.17
N ILE A 21 2.95 -2.95 -4.57
CA ILE A 21 1.93 -3.03 -5.62
C ILE A 21 2.39 -2.44 -6.96
N ILE A 22 3.62 -1.92 -7.04
CA ILE A 22 4.25 -1.51 -8.30
C ILE A 22 4.28 -2.71 -9.26
N GLY A 23 3.91 -2.47 -10.52
CA GLY A 23 3.79 -3.46 -11.59
C GLY A 23 2.54 -4.36 -11.50
N LYS A 24 1.69 -4.18 -10.48
CA LYS A 24 0.46 -4.97 -10.31
C LYS A 24 -0.77 -4.19 -10.78
N PRO A 25 -1.83 -4.89 -11.25
CA PRO A 25 -3.11 -4.27 -11.51
C PRO A 25 -3.70 -3.72 -10.21
N VAL A 26 -4.07 -2.44 -10.21
CA VAL A 26 -4.64 -1.74 -9.07
C VAL A 26 -5.94 -1.05 -9.48
N VAL A 27 -6.83 -0.88 -8.49
CA VAL A 27 -8.06 -0.10 -8.63
C VAL A 27 -7.97 1.08 -7.67
N VAL A 28 -8.00 2.29 -8.22
CA VAL A 28 -8.00 3.53 -7.44
C VAL A 28 -9.43 4.06 -7.40
N LYS A 29 -9.99 4.09 -6.21
CA LYS A 29 -11.32 4.63 -5.97
C LYS A 29 -11.21 6.07 -5.47
N LEU A 30 -11.69 7.02 -6.26
CA LEU A 30 -11.75 8.41 -5.84
C LEU A 30 -13.01 8.65 -5.00
N ASN A 31 -12.93 9.62 -4.09
CA ASN A 31 -14.08 10.06 -3.29
C ASN A 31 -15.23 10.66 -4.14
N SER A 32 -14.96 10.96 -5.41
CA SER A 32 -15.97 11.36 -6.40
C SER A 32 -16.81 10.21 -6.94
N GLY A 33 -16.53 8.95 -6.54
CA GLY A 33 -17.24 7.77 -7.02
C GLY A 33 -16.72 7.20 -8.34
N ILE A 34 -15.60 7.74 -8.84
CA ILE A 34 -14.94 7.26 -10.06
C ILE A 34 -13.90 6.20 -9.68
N ASP A 35 -13.99 5.04 -10.33
CA ASP A 35 -13.04 3.93 -10.18
C ASP A 35 -12.08 3.88 -11.38
N TYR A 36 -10.79 4.11 -11.13
CA TYR A 36 -9.74 3.93 -12.14
C TYR A 36 -9.12 2.55 -12.01
N ARG A 37 -8.89 1.89 -13.14
CA ARG A 37 -8.15 0.62 -13.21
C ARG A 37 -6.92 0.81 -14.05
N GLY A 38 -5.78 0.36 -13.54
CA GLY A 38 -4.51 0.51 -14.23
C GLY A 38 -3.43 -0.33 -13.60
N ILE A 39 -2.23 -0.24 -14.14
CA ILE A 39 -1.03 -0.81 -13.55
C ILE A 39 -0.38 0.31 -12.74
N CYS A 40 0.04 0.03 -11.51
CA CYS A 40 0.84 0.97 -10.74
C CYS A 40 2.26 0.99 -11.35
N GLU A 41 2.60 2.04 -12.10
CA GLU A 41 3.89 2.11 -12.81
C GLU A 41 5.04 2.48 -11.87
N ASP A 42 4.86 3.49 -11.03
CA ASP A 42 5.86 3.92 -10.06
C ASP A 42 5.19 4.55 -8.83
N PHE A 43 5.84 4.44 -7.68
CA PHE A 43 5.44 5.17 -6.48
C PHE A 43 6.65 5.96 -5.97
N THR A 44 6.65 7.26 -6.25
CA THR A 44 7.66 8.17 -5.73
C THR A 44 7.26 8.62 -4.32
N ASP A 45 8.13 8.33 -3.35
CA ASP A 45 8.04 8.83 -1.96
C ASP A 45 8.58 10.28 -1.97
N PHE A 46 7.69 11.27 -1.92
CA PHE A 46 8.04 12.70 -1.73
C PHE A 46 7.97 13.08 -0.25
#